data_AF-A0A5S3QI53-F1
#
_entry.id   AF-A0A5S3QI53-F1
#
_cell.length_a   1.000
_cell.length_b   1.000
_cell.length_c   1.000
_cell.angle_alpha   90.00
_cell.angle_beta   90.00
_cell.angle_gamma   90.00
#
_symmetry.space_group_name_H-M   'P 1'
#
loop_
_entity.id
_entity.type
_entity.pdbx_description
1 polymer ?
#
loop_
_entity_poly.entity_id
_entity_poly.type
_entity_poly.pdbx_seq_one_letter_code
_entity_poly.pdbx_strand_id
1 'polypeptide(L)'
;MPEHAPFSEKNGFTLIEIITSIVLLTMVIAVMLPIFPQILNWSSQSEENLTASNLLGQVASDVKDHAGNLPLDGAPACGRMRSLTGGDLSALPSYPYTVELNVCKEEDVHLYRTNIQIFSEDDKLLSESYTYIKAGGSG
;
A
#
# COMPACT_ATOMS: atom_id res chain seq x y z
N MET A 1 -50.49 35.12 -55.66
CA MET A 1 -49.27 34.29 -55.58
C MET A 1 -49.22 33.77 -54.15
N PRO A 2 -49.43 32.46 -53.90
CA PRO A 2 -49.31 31.91 -52.56
C PRO A 2 -47.85 31.51 -52.30
N GLU A 3 -47.31 32.02 -51.21
CA GLU A 3 -46.02 31.67 -50.62
C GLU A 3 -46.18 30.34 -49.88
N HIS A 4 -45.46 29.31 -50.31
CA HIS A 4 -45.44 28.01 -49.64
C HIS A 4 -44.45 28.08 -48.47
N ALA A 5 -44.97 28.13 -47.24
CA ALA A 5 -44.16 27.95 -46.04
C ALA A 5 -43.62 26.50 -45.99
N PRO A 6 -42.33 26.28 -45.67
CA PRO A 6 -41.80 24.94 -45.52
C PRO A 6 -42.32 24.32 -44.22
N PHE A 7 -42.96 23.15 -44.33
CA PHE A 7 -43.33 22.35 -43.16
C PHE A 7 -42.05 21.86 -42.48
N SER A 8 -41.79 22.34 -41.28
CA SER A 8 -40.76 21.80 -40.39
C SER A 8 -41.15 20.38 -40.00
N GLU A 9 -40.48 19.38 -40.57
CA GLU A 9 -40.64 17.98 -40.16
C GLU A 9 -40.20 17.85 -38.70
N LYS A 10 -41.16 17.60 -37.81
CA LYS A 10 -40.88 17.27 -36.42
C LYS A 10 -40.40 15.83 -36.38
N ASN A 11 -39.08 15.64 -36.35
CA ASN A 11 -38.44 14.35 -36.08
C ASN A 11 -38.72 13.93 -34.64
N GLY A 12 -39.88 13.35 -34.39
CA GLY A 12 -40.25 12.76 -33.11
C GLY A 12 -39.67 11.36 -32.96
N PHE A 13 -39.11 11.06 -31.79
CA PHE A 13 -38.68 9.70 -31.45
C PHE A 13 -39.89 8.76 -31.40
N THR A 14 -39.74 7.58 -31.98
CA THR A 14 -40.77 6.54 -31.91
C THR A 14 -40.73 5.84 -30.55
N LEU A 15 -41.89 5.39 -30.06
CA LEU A 15 -41.99 4.68 -28.77
C LEU A 15 -41.04 3.46 -28.69
N ILE A 16 -40.90 2.75 -29.82
CA ILE A 16 -40.04 1.57 -29.92
C ILE A 16 -38.56 1.94 -29.75
N GLU A 17 -38.12 3.06 -30.29
CA GLU A 17 -36.73 3.54 -30.19
C GLU A 17 -36.35 3.90 -28.76
N ILE A 18 -37.30 4.47 -27.99
CA ILE A 18 -37.14 4.72 -26.55
C ILE A 18 -36.99 3.40 -25.79
N ILE A 19 -37.84 2.41 -26.07
CA ILE A 19 -37.79 1.11 -25.40
C ILE A 19 -36.50 0.37 -25.73
N THR A 20 -36.06 0.37 -26.99
CA THR A 20 -34.80 -0.24 -27.40
C THR A 20 -33.62 0.43 -26.70
N SER A 21 -33.62 1.76 -26.57
CA SER A 21 -32.58 2.49 -25.84
C SER A 21 -32.53 2.12 -24.35
N ILE A 22 -33.68 1.99 -23.70
CA ILE A 22 -33.76 1.56 -22.29
C ILE A 22 -33.26 0.13 -22.13
N VAL A 23 -33.66 -0.79 -23.01
CA VAL A 23 -33.23 -2.20 -22.96
C VAL A 23 -31.73 -2.34 -23.16
N LEU A 24 -31.15 -1.60 -24.11
CA LEU A 24 -29.71 -1.58 -24.31
C LEU A 24 -28.99 -0.98 -23.10
N LEU A 25 -29.52 0.10 -22.53
CA LEU A 25 -28.94 0.74 -21.34
C LEU A 25 -28.96 -0.21 -20.13
N THR A 26 -30.07 -0.91 -19.87
CA THR A 26 -30.18 -1.83 -18.74
C THR A 26 -29.26 -3.04 -18.91
N MET A 27 -29.07 -3.53 -20.14
CA MET A 27 -28.11 -4.58 -20.44
C MET A 27 -26.67 -4.15 -20.12
N VAL A 28 -26.27 -2.94 -20.54
CA VAL A 28 -24.94 -2.38 -20.24
C VAL A 28 -24.75 -2.22 -18.73
N ILE A 29 -25.74 -1.68 -18.02
CA ILE A 29 -25.67 -1.49 -16.57
C ILE A 29 -25.58 -2.85 -15.86
N ALA A 30 -26.38 -3.84 -16.26
CA ALA A 30 -26.37 -5.17 -15.65
C ALA A 30 -25.00 -5.86 -15.77
N VAL A 31 -24.29 -5.65 -16.88
CA VAL A 31 -22.94 -6.19 -17.09
C VAL A 31 -21.87 -5.40 -16.31
N MET A 32 -22.07 -4.10 -16.09
CA MET A 32 -21.13 -3.23 -15.37
C MET A 32 -21.26 -3.32 -13.84
N LEU A 33 -22.45 -3.61 -13.30
CA LEU A 33 -22.71 -3.73 -11.86
C LEU A 33 -21.70 -4.60 -11.08
N PRO A 34 -21.32 -5.81 -11.52
CA PRO A 34 -20.37 -6.65 -10.78
C PRO A 34 -18.94 -6.11 -10.72
N ILE A 35 -18.58 -5.10 -11.51
CA ILE A 35 -17.21 -4.55 -11.59
C ILE A 35 -16.95 -3.50 -10.49
N PHE A 36 -17.98 -2.74 -10.09
CA PHE A 36 -17.83 -1.67 -9.10
C PHE A 36 -17.27 -2.12 -7.74
N PRO A 37 -17.71 -3.24 -7.12
CA PRO A 37 -17.15 -3.69 -5.86
C PRO A 37 -15.67 -4.06 -5.97
N GLN A 38 -15.24 -4.59 -7.12
CA GLN A 38 -13.86 -4.99 -7.36
C GLN A 38 -12.94 -3.77 -7.45
N ILE A 39 -13.39 -2.71 -8.12
CA ILE A 39 -12.63 -1.44 -8.24
C ILE A 39 -12.46 -0.78 -6.87
N LEU A 40 -13.51 -0.73 -6.05
CA LEU A 40 -13.45 -0.14 -4.72
C LEU A 40 -12.46 -0.88 -3.81
N ASN A 41 -12.47 -2.21 -3.84
CA ASN A 41 -11.56 -3.03 -3.04
C ASN A 41 -10.09 -2.91 -3.53
N TRP A 42 -9.87 -2.75 -4.83
CA TRP A 42 -8.52 -2.48 -5.37
C TRP A 42 -8.02 -1.09 -5.00
N SER A 43 -8.90 -0.09 -4.96
CA SER A 43 -8.55 1.28 -4.56
C SER A 43 -8.06 1.31 -3.12
N SER A 44 -8.79 0.69 -2.18
CA SER A 44 -8.38 0.65 -0.77
C SER A 44 -7.08 -0.11 -0.58
N GLN A 45 -6.91 -1.24 -1.25
CA GLN A 45 -5.67 -2.02 -1.17
C GLN A 45 -4.47 -1.26 -1.76
N SER A 46 -4.67 -0.50 -2.83
CA SER A 46 -3.61 0.32 -3.41
C SER A 46 -3.19 1.46 -2.47
N GLU A 47 -4.15 2.09 -1.78
CA GLU A 47 -3.88 3.15 -0.81
C GLU A 47 -3.12 2.62 0.42
N GLU A 48 -3.55 1.46 0.94
CA GLU A 48 -2.84 0.75 2.03
C GLU A 48 -1.39 0.42 1.63
N ASN A 49 -1.17 -0.12 0.42
CA ASN A 49 0.16 -0.47 -0.07
C ASN A 49 1.09 0.74 -0.23
N LEU A 50 0.57 1.86 -0.75
CA LEU A 50 1.36 3.09 -0.91
C LEU A 50 1.74 3.68 0.45
N THR A 51 0.79 3.70 1.39
CA THR A 51 1.03 4.20 2.75
C THR A 51 2.07 3.34 3.45
N ALA A 52 1.94 2.01 3.35
CA ALA A 52 2.88 1.07 3.95
C ALA A 52 4.28 1.18 3.32
N SER A 53 4.38 1.41 2.01
CA SER A 53 5.68 1.60 1.32
C SER A 53 6.37 2.90 1.75
N ASN A 54 5.61 4.00 1.88
CA ASN A 54 6.14 5.28 2.37
C ASN A 54 6.59 5.17 3.82
N LEU A 55 5.80 4.50 4.67
CA LEU A 55 6.12 4.26 6.06
C LEU A 55 7.37 3.38 6.18
N LEU A 56 7.49 2.32 5.37
CA LEU A 56 8.65 1.45 5.37
C LEU A 56 9.93 2.19 4.97
N GLY A 57 9.86 3.12 4.01
CA GLY A 57 10.97 4.00 3.66
C GLY A 57 11.40 4.89 4.83
N GLN A 58 10.44 5.44 5.57
CA GLN A 58 10.71 6.25 6.77
C GLN A 58 11.36 5.42 7.87
N VAL A 59 10.74 4.28 8.24
CA VAL A 59 11.27 3.37 9.28
C VAL A 59 12.67 2.88 8.90
N ALA A 60 12.92 2.53 7.64
CA ALA A 60 14.25 2.12 7.20
C ALA A 60 15.29 3.23 7.33
N SER A 61 14.90 4.49 7.07
CA SER A 61 15.76 5.66 7.30
C SER A 61 16.01 5.88 8.78
N ASP A 62 14.97 5.85 9.60
CA ASP A 62 15.05 6.10 11.05
C ASP A 62 15.90 5.02 11.75
N VAL A 63 15.75 3.75 11.34
CA VAL A 63 16.59 2.63 11.80
C VAL A 63 18.06 2.84 11.43
N LYS A 64 18.34 3.39 10.24
CA LYS A 64 19.71 3.67 9.80
C LYS A 64 20.31 4.85 10.56
N ASP A 65 19.55 5.90 10.79
CA ASP A 65 20.01 7.11 11.47
C ASP A 65 20.22 6.87 12.98
N HIS A 66 19.41 6.00 13.58
CA HIS A 66 19.51 5.63 15.00
C HIS A 66 20.24 4.30 15.23
N ALA A 67 20.87 3.74 14.19
CA ALA A 67 21.55 2.45 14.23
C ALA A 67 22.54 2.29 15.40
N GLY A 68 23.25 3.36 15.76
CA GLY A 68 24.22 3.35 16.86
C GLY A 68 23.59 3.25 18.26
N ASN A 69 22.29 3.50 18.39
CA ASN A 69 21.55 3.45 19.66
C ASN A 69 20.68 2.18 19.77
N LEU A 70 20.64 1.36 18.73
CA LEU A 70 19.93 0.09 18.76
C LEU A 70 20.76 -0.97 19.50
N PRO A 71 20.14 -1.85 20.29
CA PRO A 71 20.84 -2.91 21.02
C PRO A 71 21.24 -4.06 20.08
N LEU A 72 22.12 -3.78 19.12
CA LEU A 72 22.64 -4.71 18.12
C LEU A 72 23.72 -5.64 18.69
N ASP A 73 24.29 -5.28 19.84
CA ASP A 73 25.26 -6.11 20.56
C ASP A 73 24.61 -7.44 20.96
N GLY A 74 25.26 -8.54 20.54
CA GLY A 74 24.75 -9.89 20.75
C GLY A 74 23.73 -10.37 19.71
N ALA A 75 23.56 -9.68 18.57
CA ALA A 75 22.81 -10.25 17.45
C ALA A 75 23.49 -11.55 16.96
N PRO A 76 22.74 -12.65 16.77
CA PRO A 76 23.28 -13.92 16.32
C PRO A 76 23.77 -13.85 14.87
N ALA A 77 24.64 -14.78 14.48
CA ALA A 77 24.99 -14.96 13.07
C ALA A 77 23.75 -15.29 12.23
N CYS A 78 23.72 -14.79 10.99
CA CYS A 78 22.60 -15.01 10.08
C CYS A 78 22.36 -16.52 9.84
N GLY A 79 21.18 -16.97 10.25
CA GLY A 79 20.81 -18.37 10.46
C GLY A 79 19.86 -18.52 11.65
N ARG A 80 19.98 -17.59 12.62
CA ARG A 80 18.93 -17.24 13.57
C ARG A 80 18.75 -15.73 13.55
N MET A 81 17.52 -15.24 13.63
CA MET A 81 17.24 -13.81 13.73
C MET A 81 16.87 -13.48 15.18
N ARG A 82 17.29 -12.31 15.65
CA ARG A 82 16.82 -11.72 16.90
C ARG A 82 15.77 -10.68 16.55
N SER A 83 14.57 -10.85 17.09
CA SER A 83 13.50 -9.85 17.01
C SER A 83 13.74 -8.75 18.03
N LEU A 84 13.66 -7.49 17.60
CA LEU A 84 13.65 -6.29 18.42
C LEU A 84 12.27 -5.66 18.27
N THR A 85 11.58 -5.47 19.40
CA THR A 85 10.23 -4.90 19.43
C THR A 85 10.09 -3.96 20.62
N GLY A 86 9.11 -3.04 20.52
CA GLY A 86 8.70 -2.18 21.63
C GLY A 86 9.88 -1.43 22.28
N GLY A 87 10.22 -1.79 23.53
CA GLY A 87 11.25 -1.11 24.32
C GLY A 87 12.64 -1.13 23.70
N ASP A 88 12.99 -2.16 22.90
CA ASP A 88 14.25 -2.21 22.16
C ASP A 88 14.33 -1.15 21.05
N LEU A 89 13.17 -0.67 20.60
CA LEU A 89 13.00 0.35 19.57
C LEU A 89 12.67 1.72 20.18
N SER A 90 12.91 1.92 21.48
CA SER A 90 12.66 3.20 22.16
C SER A 90 13.45 4.39 21.60
N ALA A 91 14.53 4.12 20.85
CA ALA A 91 15.29 5.13 20.12
C ALA A 91 14.61 5.58 18.82
N LEU A 92 13.61 4.84 18.32
CA LEU A 92 12.86 5.20 17.13
C LEU A 92 11.66 6.09 17.47
N PRO A 93 11.18 6.89 16.50
CA PRO A 93 9.92 7.60 16.63
C PRO A 93 8.76 6.65 16.97
N SER A 94 7.77 7.16 17.69
CA SER A 94 6.52 6.44 17.93
C SER A 94 5.66 6.50 16.67
N TYR A 95 5.28 5.34 16.14
CA TYR A 95 4.36 5.22 15.01
C TYR A 95 3.02 4.66 15.50
N PRO A 96 1.90 4.96 14.82
CA PRO A 96 0.61 4.32 15.08
C PRO A 96 0.55 2.86 14.58
N TYR A 97 1.71 2.24 14.31
CA TYR A 97 1.86 0.90 13.77
C TYR A 97 2.90 0.15 14.60
N THR A 98 2.79 -1.18 14.62
CA THR A 98 3.78 -2.01 15.29
C THR A 98 4.93 -2.30 14.33
N VAL A 99 6.14 -1.88 14.72
CA VAL A 99 7.37 -2.16 13.97
C VAL A 99 8.13 -3.27 14.68
N GLU A 100 8.54 -4.27 13.92
CA GLU A 100 9.42 -5.35 14.37
C GLU A 100 10.68 -5.36 13.52
N LEU A 101 11.85 -5.39 14.18
CA LEU A 101 13.13 -5.53 13.50
C LEU A 101 13.73 -6.90 13.80
N ASN A 102 13.89 -7.71 12.76
CA ASN A 102 14.54 -8.99 12.84
C ASN A 102 15.99 -8.85 12.36
N VAL A 103 16.93 -8.87 13.30
CA VAL A 103 18.35 -8.57 13.05
C VAL A 103 19.22 -9.81 13.19
N CYS A 104 20.19 -9.96 12.29
CA CYS A 104 21.29 -10.92 12.42
C CYS A 104 22.61 -10.31 11.92
N LYS A 105 23.73 -10.87 12.36
CA LYS A 105 25.08 -10.45 11.99
C LYS A 105 25.59 -11.26 10.81
N GLU A 106 26.05 -10.58 9.77
CA GLU A 106 26.81 -11.17 8.66
C GLU A 106 28.30 -11.15 9.00
N GLU A 107 28.89 -12.33 9.18
CA GLU A 107 30.30 -12.47 9.59
C GLU A 107 31.28 -12.04 8.48
N ASP A 108 30.88 -12.18 7.20
CA ASP A 108 31.76 -11.90 6.06
C ASP A 108 31.93 -10.40 5.76
N VAL A 109 30.96 -9.57 6.15
CA VAL A 109 30.90 -8.15 5.74
C VAL A 109 30.80 -7.15 6.89
N HIS A 110 30.84 -7.61 8.15
CA HIS A 110 30.68 -6.76 9.34
C HIS A 110 29.42 -5.87 9.29
N LEU A 111 28.35 -6.40 8.70
CA LEU A 111 27.04 -5.74 8.61
C LEU A 111 26.02 -6.53 9.42
N TYR A 112 25.01 -5.83 9.92
CA TYR A 112 23.80 -6.43 10.45
C TYR A 112 22.74 -6.43 9.35
N ARG A 113 22.26 -7.61 8.97
CA ARG A 113 21.10 -7.75 8.11
C ARG A 113 19.86 -7.58 8.97
N THR A 114 19.01 -6.64 8.57
CA THR A 114 17.79 -6.29 9.31
C THR A 114 16.59 -6.48 8.40
N ASN A 115 15.65 -7.32 8.82
CA ASN A 115 14.32 -7.42 8.24
C ASN A 115 13.39 -6.51 9.04
N ILE A 116 12.81 -5.51 8.38
CA ILE A 116 11.86 -4.56 8.94
C ILE A 116 10.48 -5.04 8.58
N GLN A 117 9.65 -5.30 9.58
CA GLN A 117 8.26 -5.70 9.40
C GLN A 117 7.34 -4.69 10.07
N ILE A 118 6.29 -4.29 9.36
CA ILE A 118 5.31 -3.33 9.84
C ILE A 118 3.95 -4.03 9.90
N PHE A 119 3.34 -3.99 11.07
CA PHE A 119 2.05 -4.57 11.36
C PHE A 119 1.01 -3.49 11.64
N SER A 120 -0.23 -3.76 11.21
CA SER A 120 -1.41 -2.99 11.60
C SER A 120 -1.72 -3.18 13.09
N GLU A 121 -2.64 -2.38 13.64
CA GLU A 121 -3.17 -2.56 14.99
C GLU A 121 -3.80 -3.96 15.20
N ASP A 122 -4.34 -4.55 14.12
CA ASP A 122 -4.91 -5.91 14.11
C ASP A 122 -3.85 -7.02 13.90
N ASP A 123 -2.56 -6.73 14.07
CA ASP A 123 -1.44 -7.67 13.89
C ASP A 123 -1.30 -8.26 12.46
N LYS A 124 -1.91 -7.59 11.47
CA LYS A 124 -1.77 -7.93 10.04
C LYS A 124 -0.48 -7.32 9.50
N LEU A 125 0.40 -8.15 8.93
CA LEU A 125 1.59 -7.68 8.20
C LEU A 125 1.15 -6.79 7.02
N LEU A 126 1.53 -5.52 7.06
CA LEU A 126 1.26 -4.53 6.02
C LEU A 126 2.41 -4.45 5.02
N SER A 127 3.65 -4.54 5.50
CA SER A 127 4.84 -4.48 4.65
C SER A 127 6.06 -5.10 5.31
N GLU A 128 6.97 -5.59 4.49
CA GLU A 128 8.28 -6.07 4.91
C GLU A 128 9.39 -5.59 3.97
N SER A 129 10.60 -5.43 4.49
CA SER A 129 11.77 -5.07 3.69
C SER A 129 13.06 -5.45 4.39
N TYR A 130 14.12 -5.59 3.60
CA TYR A 130 15.44 -5.92 4.08
C TYR A 130 16.38 -4.74 3.90
N THR A 131 17.12 -4.42 4.95
CA THR A 131 18.19 -3.43 4.93
C THR A 131 19.45 -3.96 5.61
N TYR A 132 20.54 -3.24 5.43
CA TYR A 132 21.81 -3.52 6.08
C TYR A 132 22.21 -2.32 6.93
N ILE A 133 22.57 -2.60 8.17
CA ILE A 133 23.04 -1.63 9.14
C ILE A 133 24.53 -1.91 9.38
N LYS A 134 25.36 -0.87 9.35
CA LYS A 134 26.78 -1.03 9.69
C LYS A 134 26.89 -1.32 11.19
N ALA A 135 27.72 -2.30 11.55
CA ALA A 135 28.14 -2.42 12.93
C ALA A 135 28.85 -1.13 13.33
N GLY A 136 28.32 -0.43 14.34
CA GLY A 136 28.86 0.85 14.79
C GLY A 136 30.34 0.71 15.13
N GLY A 137 31.21 1.31 14.30
CA GLY A 137 32.49 1.81 14.77
C GLY A 137 32.22 3.18 15.35
N SER A 138 32.44 3.35 16.66
CA SER A 138 32.56 4.67 17.27
C SER A 138 33.59 5.48 16.48
N GLY A 139 33.15 6.57 15.85
CA GLY A 139 34.02 7.65 15.42
C GLY A 139 34.32 8.56 16.61
#